data_AF-A0A3A5V7V4-F1
#
_entry.id   AF-A0A3A5V7V4-F1
#
_cell.length_a   1.000
_cell.length_b   1.000
_cell.length_c   1.000
_cell.angle_alpha   90.00
_cell.angle_beta   90.00
_cell.angle_gamma   90.00
#
_symmetry.space_group_name_H-M   'P 1'
#
loop_
_entity.id
_entity.type
_entity.pdbx_description
1 polymer ?
#
loop_
_entity_poly.entity_id
_entity_poly.type
_entity_poly.pdbx_seq_one_letter_code
_entity_poly.pdbx_strand_id
1 'polypeptide(L)'
;MAEDQRVRGYCAYDWGKSAFETSVTTAVFPAWFAYLFAEANGISTKFLGSEWTADAMFSGAVMIGALIVAICAPSLGVIADRRMIKMWWLRTLTFVGTISCILLALSPYLGVSLGWIWALIMFMIANVGLNGAGVFYNAL
;
A
#
# COMPACT_ATOMS: atom_id res chain seq x y z
N MET A 1 9.54 24.84 -22.02
CA MET A 1 8.65 25.10 -20.85
C MET A 1 7.77 23.88 -20.51
N ALA A 2 7.10 23.23 -21.47
CA ALA A 2 6.29 22.04 -21.18
C ALA A 2 7.10 20.79 -20.76
N GLU A 3 8.33 20.64 -21.26
CA GLU A 3 9.24 19.54 -20.89
C GLU A 3 9.67 19.60 -19.42
N ASP A 4 10.02 20.80 -18.95
CA ASP A 4 10.38 21.05 -17.54
C ASP A 4 9.23 20.70 -16.57
N GLN A 5 7.98 20.97 -16.97
CA GLN A 5 6.81 20.61 -16.16
C GLN A 5 6.59 19.09 -16.05
N ARG A 6 6.89 18.32 -17.12
CA ARG A 6 6.80 16.85 -17.09
C ARG A 6 7.86 16.25 -16.18
N VAL A 7 9.10 16.73 -16.28
CA VAL A 7 10.22 16.29 -15.44
C VAL A 7 9.93 16.59 -13.97
N ARG A 8 9.45 17.80 -13.64
CA ARG A 8 9.08 18.16 -12.27
C ARG A 8 7.93 17.31 -11.71
N GLY A 9 6.93 17.00 -12.54
CA GLY A 9 5.84 16.11 -12.15
C GLY A 9 6.30 14.69 -11.85
N TYR A 10 7.20 14.16 -12.68
CA TYR A 10 7.84 12.86 -12.47
C TYR A 10 8.66 12.84 -11.18
N CYS A 11 9.56 13.81 -10.98
CA CYS A 11 10.37 13.90 -9.76
C CYS A 11 9.53 14.01 -8.48
N ALA A 12 8.45 14.79 -8.51
CA ALA A 12 7.55 14.92 -7.35
C ALA A 12 6.80 13.61 -7.04
N TYR A 13 6.37 12.89 -8.08
CA TYR A 13 5.72 11.59 -7.92
C TYR A 13 6.70 10.54 -7.38
N ASP A 14 7.89 10.46 -7.97
CA ASP A 14 8.94 9.53 -7.56
C ASP A 14 9.35 9.75 -6.10
N TRP A 15 9.51 11.03 -5.71
CA TRP A 15 9.80 11.40 -4.33
C TRP A 15 8.73 10.92 -3.35
N GLY A 16 7.45 11.12 -3.68
CA GLY A 16 6.33 10.67 -2.85
C GLY A 16 6.25 9.15 -2.75
N LYS A 17 6.47 8.44 -3.87
CA LYS A 17 6.50 6.97 -3.92
C LYS A 17 7.61 6.42 -3.02
N SER A 18 8.83 6.91 -3.15
CA SER A 18 9.97 6.46 -2.33
C SER A 18 9.78 6.78 -0.84
N ALA A 19 9.18 7.92 -0.51
CA ALA A 19 8.87 8.24 0.89
C ALA A 19 7.90 7.22 1.52
N PHE A 20 6.89 6.77 0.77
CA PHE A 20 5.97 5.72 1.23
C PHE A 20 6.68 4.37 1.37
N GLU A 21 7.45 3.94 0.37
CA GLU A 21 8.14 2.63 0.40
C GLU A 21 9.16 2.53 1.54
N THR A 22 9.86 3.62 1.83
CA THR A 22 10.85 3.67 2.92
C THR A 22 10.17 3.76 4.28
N SER A 23 9.24 4.70 4.45
CA SER A 23 8.65 5.01 5.76
C SER A 23 7.54 4.03 6.13
N VAL A 24 6.59 3.81 5.23
CA VAL A 24 5.41 2.97 5.50
C VAL A 24 5.76 1.51 5.25
N THR A 25 6.28 1.13 4.10
CA THR A 25 6.47 -0.31 3.82
C THR A 25 7.59 -0.94 4.66
N THR A 26 8.66 -0.20 4.94
CA THR A 26 9.89 -0.79 5.51
C THR A 26 10.21 -0.36 6.94
N ALA A 27 10.20 0.94 7.24
CA ALA A 27 10.78 1.44 8.49
C ALA A 27 9.79 1.53 9.66
N VAL A 28 8.66 2.21 9.47
CA VAL A 28 7.79 2.64 10.59
C VAL A 28 6.63 1.67 10.79
N PHE A 29 5.91 1.32 9.72
CA PHE A 29 4.69 0.52 9.85
C PHE A 29 4.94 -0.89 10.38
N PRO A 30 5.97 -1.66 9.97
CA PRO A 30 6.16 -3.02 10.49
C PRO A 30 6.38 -3.03 12.00
N ALA A 31 7.21 -2.10 12.51
CA ALA A 31 7.46 -1.94 13.93
C ALA A 31 6.19 -1.51 14.69
N TRP A 32 5.44 -0.57 14.12
CA TRP A 32 4.19 -0.11 14.73
C TRP A 32 3.09 -1.17 14.70
N PHE A 33 2.98 -1.95 13.64
CA PHE A 33 2.04 -3.06 13.52
C PHE A 33 2.36 -4.16 14.53
N ALA A 34 3.64 -4.50 14.71
CA ALA A 34 4.07 -5.45 15.74
C ALA A 34 3.67 -4.99 17.15
N TYR A 35 3.81 -3.69 17.44
CA TYR A 35 3.34 -3.10 18.70
C TYR A 35 1.81 -3.21 18.85
N LEU A 36 1.03 -2.79 17.85
CA LEU A 36 -0.44 -2.86 17.88
C LEU A 36 -0.95 -4.31 18.03
N PHE A 37 -0.29 -5.25 17.34
CA PHE A 37 -0.63 -6.66 17.42
C PHE A 37 -0.34 -7.23 18.81
N ALA A 38 0.82 -6.88 19.39
CA ALA A 38 1.19 -7.30 20.74
C ALA A 38 0.25 -6.75 21.80
N GLU A 39 -0.20 -5.50 21.66
CA GLU A 39 -1.15 -4.87 22.58
C GLU A 39 -2.54 -5.55 22.51
N ALA A 40 -2.98 -5.96 21.31
CA ALA A 40 -4.29 -6.57 21.11
C ALA A 40 -4.35 -8.07 21.44
N ASN A 41 -3.28 -8.81 21.13
CA ASN A 41 -3.32 -10.27 21.12
C ASN A 41 -2.15 -10.94 21.85
N GLY A 42 -1.14 -10.19 22.29
CA GLY A 42 0.09 -10.75 22.84
C GLY A 42 1.04 -11.29 21.76
N ILE A 43 1.70 -12.41 22.04
CA ILE A 43 2.82 -12.93 21.20
C ILE A 43 2.32 -13.65 19.95
N SER A 44 1.20 -14.37 20.04
CA SER A 44 0.62 -15.11 18.92
C SER A 44 -0.92 -15.09 18.96
N THR A 45 -1.53 -15.03 17.78
CA THR A 45 -2.98 -15.22 17.59
C THR A 45 -3.25 -16.55 16.93
N LYS A 46 -4.34 -17.21 17.30
CA LYS A 46 -4.88 -18.30 16.48
C LYS A 46 -5.61 -17.71 15.29
N PHE A 47 -5.05 -17.89 14.10
CA PHE A 47 -5.66 -17.48 12.84
C PHE A 47 -5.68 -18.68 11.88
N LEU A 48 -6.85 -19.00 11.30
CA LEU A 48 -7.03 -20.15 10.41
C LEU A 48 -6.60 -21.52 11.00
N GLY A 49 -6.69 -21.69 12.31
CA GLY A 49 -6.35 -22.95 12.99
C GLY A 49 -4.86 -23.16 13.26
N SER A 50 -3.99 -22.22 12.87
CA SER A 50 -2.57 -22.19 13.24
C SER A 50 -2.24 -20.94 14.06
N GLU A 51 -1.09 -20.95 14.75
CA GLU A 51 -0.60 -19.77 15.47
C GLU A 51 0.17 -18.84 14.52
N TRP A 52 -0.26 -17.59 14.46
CA TRP A 52 0.33 -16.53 13.64
C TRP A 52 0.91 -15.45 14.55
N THR A 53 2.16 -15.08 14.28
CA THR A 53 2.83 -13.92 14.86
C THR A 53 2.55 -12.66 14.03
N ALA A 54 2.87 -11.48 14.58
CA ALA A 54 2.75 -10.22 13.85
C ALA A 54 3.48 -10.26 12.49
N ASP A 55 4.70 -10.79 12.45
CA ASP A 55 5.48 -10.91 11.20
C ASP A 55 4.81 -11.83 10.17
N ALA A 56 4.23 -12.95 10.62
CA ALA A 56 3.51 -13.86 9.73
C ALA A 56 2.27 -13.20 9.13
N MET A 57 1.51 -12.44 9.92
CA MET A 57 0.34 -11.71 9.43
C MET A 57 0.72 -10.58 8.47
N PHE A 58 1.77 -9.82 8.81
CA PHE A 58 2.26 -8.74 7.98
C PHE A 58 2.77 -9.25 6.63
N SER A 59 3.65 -10.25 6.64
CA SER A 59 4.17 -10.89 5.42
C SER A 59 3.04 -11.54 4.59
N GLY A 60 2.07 -12.17 5.24
CA GLY A 60 0.87 -12.70 4.58
C GLY A 60 0.06 -11.61 3.86
N ALA A 61 -0.15 -10.45 4.50
CA ALA A 61 -0.84 -9.32 3.89
C ALA A 61 -0.06 -8.74 2.69
N VAL A 62 1.26 -8.61 2.80
CA VAL A 62 2.13 -8.19 1.68
C VAL A 62 2.04 -9.17 0.52
N MET A 63 2.10 -10.49 0.79
CA MET A 63 1.98 -11.54 -0.22
C MET A 63 0.62 -11.50 -0.93
N ILE A 64 -0.48 -11.38 -0.18
CA ILE A 64 -1.82 -11.28 -0.76
C ILE A 64 -1.95 -10.01 -1.62
N GLY A 65 -1.44 -8.88 -1.13
CA GLY A 65 -1.40 -7.64 -1.91
C GLY A 65 -0.62 -7.78 -3.22
N ALA A 66 0.56 -8.40 -3.16
CA ALA A 66 1.37 -8.67 -4.34
C ALA A 66 0.67 -9.61 -5.33
N LEU A 67 -0.04 -10.63 -4.84
CA LEU A 67 -0.82 -11.55 -5.67
C LEU A 67 -1.98 -10.84 -6.38
N ILE A 68 -2.72 -9.98 -5.68
CA ILE A 68 -3.80 -9.17 -6.25
C ILE A 68 -3.24 -8.29 -7.38
N VAL A 69 -2.13 -7.61 -7.13
CA VAL A 69 -1.48 -6.79 -8.15
C VAL A 69 -1.00 -7.63 -9.32
N ALA A 70 -0.41 -8.80 -9.09
CA ALA A 70 0.06 -9.67 -10.16
C ALA A 70 -1.07 -10.13 -11.09
N ILE A 71 -2.26 -10.39 -10.54
CA ILE A 71 -3.45 -10.75 -11.33
C ILE A 71 -4.01 -9.52 -12.08
N CYS A 72 -3.98 -8.33 -11.47
CA CYS A 72 -4.45 -7.10 -12.11
C CYS A 72 -3.45 -6.50 -13.11
N ALA A 73 -2.15 -6.78 -12.98
CA ALA A 73 -1.09 -6.21 -13.81
C ALA A 73 -1.30 -6.42 -15.33
N PRO A 74 -1.66 -7.62 -15.85
CA PRO A 74 -1.86 -7.79 -17.29
C PRO A 74 -3.04 -6.97 -17.83
N SER A 75 -4.16 -6.86 -17.08
CA SER A 75 -5.30 -6.07 -17.52
C SER A 75 -5.01 -4.57 -17.46
N LEU A 76 -4.34 -4.10 -16.41
CA LEU A 76 -3.89 -2.71 -16.29
C LEU A 76 -2.84 -2.36 -17.36
N GLY A 77 -1.94 -3.29 -17.68
CA GLY A 77 -0.91 -3.11 -18.72
C GLY A 77 -1.50 -2.91 -20.11
N VAL A 78 -2.49 -3.72 -20.51
CA VAL A 78 -3.19 -3.53 -21.80
C VAL A 78 -3.88 -2.16 -21.86
N ILE A 79 -4.45 -1.69 -20.74
CA ILE A 79 -5.05 -0.36 -20.65
C ILE A 79 -3.98 0.74 -20.76
N ALA A 80 -2.83 0.56 -20.11
CA ALA A 80 -1.71 1.50 -20.14
C ALA A 80 -1.15 1.68 -21.56
N ASP A 81 -1.01 0.58 -22.32
CA ASP A 81 -0.45 0.60 -23.67
C ASP A 81 -1.42 1.16 -24.72
N ARG A 82 -2.73 0.93 -24.56
CA ARG A 82 -3.70 1.21 -25.64
C ARG A 82 -4.56 2.46 -25.43
N ARG A 83 -4.54 3.10 -24.26
CA ARG A 83 -5.46 4.23 -23.94
C ARG A 83 -4.68 5.48 -23.54
N MET A 84 -5.11 6.63 -24.06
CA MET A 84 -4.70 7.99 -23.61
C MET A 84 -5.13 8.32 -22.16
N ILE A 85 -5.69 7.37 -21.41
CA ILE A 85 -6.32 7.56 -20.09
C ILE A 85 -5.31 7.22 -18.95
N LYS A 86 -4.04 6.94 -19.28
CA LYS A 86 -2.99 6.54 -18.33
C LYS A 86 -2.82 7.50 -17.14
N MET A 87 -2.88 8.81 -17.38
CA MET A 87 -2.77 9.82 -16.32
C MET A 87 -3.98 9.85 -15.36
N TRP A 88 -5.17 9.48 -15.85
CA TRP A 88 -6.36 9.42 -14.99
C TRP A 88 -6.28 8.21 -14.05
N TRP A 89 -5.88 7.04 -14.56
CA TRP A 89 -5.68 5.83 -13.76
C TRP A 89 -4.54 5.95 -12.76
N LEU A 90 -3.43 6.58 -13.15
CA LEU A 90 -2.33 6.88 -12.23
C LEU A 90 -2.85 7.74 -11.06
N ARG A 91 -3.55 8.84 -11.36
CA ARG A 91 -4.13 9.71 -10.32
C ARG A 91 -5.11 8.98 -9.41
N THR A 92 -6.04 8.18 -9.95
CA THR A 92 -7.03 7.49 -9.12
C THR A 92 -6.38 6.50 -8.17
N LEU A 93 -5.40 5.71 -8.65
CA LEU A 93 -4.68 4.75 -7.81
C LEU A 93 -3.80 5.45 -6.75
N THR A 94 -3.16 6.57 -7.10
CA THR A 94 -2.44 7.38 -6.12
C THR A 94 -3.38 7.94 -5.06
N PHE A 95 -4.56 8.45 -5.44
CA PHE A 95 -5.55 8.93 -4.47
C PHE A 95 -6.03 7.82 -3.54
N VAL A 96 -6.31 6.63 -4.07
CA VAL A 96 -6.67 5.47 -3.24
C VAL A 96 -5.55 5.14 -2.25
N GLY A 97 -4.29 5.14 -2.71
CA GLY A 97 -3.12 4.92 -1.86
C GLY A 97 -2.96 5.98 -0.76
N THR A 98 -3.02 7.26 -1.11
CA THR A 98 -2.89 8.38 -0.17
C THR A 98 -4.02 8.40 0.85
N ILE A 99 -5.27 8.22 0.42
CA ILE A 99 -6.43 8.16 1.32
C ILE A 99 -6.29 6.99 2.28
N SER A 100 -5.88 5.81 1.79
CA SER A 100 -5.66 4.64 2.64
C SER A 100 -4.53 4.87 3.65
N CYS A 101 -3.45 5.57 3.26
CA CYS A 101 -2.38 5.94 4.17
C CYS A 101 -2.83 6.93 5.26
N ILE A 102 -3.71 7.88 4.93
CA ILE A 102 -4.29 8.80 5.91
C ILE A 102 -5.23 8.05 6.86
N LEU A 103 -6.06 7.15 6.33
CA LEU A 103 -6.96 6.31 7.13
C LEU A 103 -6.20 5.34 8.04
N LEU A 104 -5.01 4.90 7.63
CA LEU A 104 -4.11 4.09 8.44
C LEU A 104 -3.64 4.87 9.68
N ALA A 105 -3.37 6.17 9.56
CA ALA A 105 -3.00 7.02 10.69
C ALA A 105 -4.13 7.17 11.73
N LEU A 106 -5.37 6.83 11.38
CA LEU A 106 -6.51 6.82 12.31
C LEU A 106 -6.61 5.54 13.14
N SER A 107 -5.76 4.54 12.89
CA SER A 107 -5.71 3.27 13.64
C SER A 107 -5.72 3.43 15.17
N PRO A 108 -4.96 4.35 15.81
CA PRO A 108 -4.96 4.51 17.26
C PRO A 108 -6.32 4.87 17.86
N TYR A 109 -7.21 5.48 17.08
CA TYR A 109 -8.51 5.96 17.56
C TYR A 109 -9.62 4.90 17.50
N LEU A 110 -9.37 3.74 16.88
CA LEU A 110 -10.37 2.68 16.68
C LEU A 110 -10.40 1.63 17.81
N GLY A 111 -9.56 1.80 18.83
CA GLY A 111 -9.44 0.89 19.97
C GLY A 111 -8.54 -0.32 19.66
N VAL A 112 -8.01 -0.94 20.72
CA VAL A 112 -6.94 -1.94 20.65
C VAL A 112 -7.32 -3.18 19.82
N SER A 113 -8.56 -3.67 19.94
CA SER A 113 -9.01 -4.88 19.25
C SER A 113 -9.22 -4.72 17.75
N LEU A 114 -9.56 -3.51 17.28
CA LEU A 114 -9.86 -3.20 15.88
C LEU A 114 -8.72 -2.47 15.17
N GLY A 115 -7.88 -1.75 15.91
CA GLY A 115 -6.80 -0.93 15.36
C GLY A 115 -5.78 -1.72 14.55
N TRP A 116 -5.37 -2.91 15.04
CA TRP A 116 -4.39 -3.74 14.32
C TRP A 116 -4.95 -4.30 13.00
N ILE A 117 -6.22 -4.75 12.98
CA ILE A 117 -6.88 -5.25 11.76
C ILE A 117 -7.07 -4.12 10.75
N TRP A 118 -7.55 -2.96 11.23
CA TRP A 118 -7.74 -1.78 10.39
C TRP A 118 -6.43 -1.31 9.77
N ALA A 119 -5.36 -1.22 10.57
CA ALA A 119 -4.02 -0.88 10.10
C ALA A 119 -3.55 -1.83 8.99
N LEU A 120 -3.73 -3.14 9.17
CA LEU A 120 -3.32 -4.15 8.19
C LEU A 120 -4.10 -4.02 6.87
N ILE A 121 -5.42 -3.84 6.94
CA ILE A 121 -6.27 -3.69 5.74
C ILE A 121 -5.94 -2.40 5.00
N MET A 122 -5.84 -1.27 5.71
CA MET A 122 -5.50 0.02 5.09
C MET A 122 -4.10 0.00 4.48
N PHE A 123 -3.14 -0.66 5.13
CA PHE A 123 -1.80 -0.87 4.58
C PHE A 123 -1.86 -1.71 3.31
N MET A 124 -2.61 -2.81 3.31
CA MET A 124 -2.76 -3.66 2.13
C MET A 124 -3.35 -2.89 0.94
N ILE A 125 -4.41 -2.09 1.16
CA ILE A 125 -5.00 -1.25 0.11
C ILE A 125 -4.00 -0.19 -0.37
N ALA A 126 -3.28 0.45 0.54
CA ALA A 126 -2.25 1.43 0.18
C ALA A 126 -1.12 0.80 -0.66
N ASN A 127 -0.66 -0.38 -0.28
CA ASN A 127 0.38 -1.12 -0.98
C ASN A 127 -0.08 -1.59 -2.37
N VAL A 128 -1.32 -2.07 -2.50
CA VAL A 128 -1.93 -2.41 -3.80
C VAL A 128 -2.08 -1.18 -4.68
N GLY A 129 -2.51 -0.04 -4.12
CA GLY A 129 -2.63 1.23 -4.85
C GLY A 129 -1.28 1.72 -5.38
N LEU A 130 -0.22 1.64 -4.57
CA LEU A 130 1.14 2.01 -4.98
C LEU A 130 1.69 1.11 -6.09
N ASN A 131 1.61 -0.21 -5.91
CA ASN A 131 2.11 -1.16 -6.90
C ASN A 131 1.28 -1.13 -8.20
N GLY A 132 -0.04 -0.96 -8.10
CA GLY A 132 -0.92 -0.77 -9.25
C GLY A 132 -0.63 0.53 -10.01
N ALA A 133 -0.40 1.65 -9.30
CA ALA A 133 0.01 2.90 -9.92
C ALA A 133 1.40 2.79 -10.58
N GLY A 134 2.28 1.95 -10.01
CA GLY A 134 3.59 1.61 -10.57
C GLY A 134 3.53 1.05 -11.99
N VAL A 135 2.50 0.26 -12.34
CA VAL A 135 2.31 -0.26 -13.71
C VAL A 135 2.13 0.87 -14.72
N PHE A 136 1.32 1.87 -14.38
CA PHE A 136 1.09 3.04 -15.25
C PHE A 136 2.26 4.01 -15.26
N TYR A 137 2.94 4.16 -14.11
CA TYR A 137 4.14 4.99 -13.97
C TYR A 137 5.29 4.48 -14.85
N ASN A 138 5.51 3.16 -14.89
CA ASN A 138 6.57 2.56 -15.69
C ASN A 138 6.29 2.62 -17.20
N ALA A 139 5.03 2.77 -17.61
CA ALA A 139 4.61 2.90 -19.01
C ALA A 139 4.52 4.37 -19.49
N LEU A 140 4.88 5.33 -18.62
CA LEU A 140 4.69 6.77 -18.86
C LEU A 140 5.88 7.40 -19.56
#